data_AF-A0A7Z9BNB0-F1
#
_entry.id   AF-A0A7Z9BNB0-F1
#
_cell.length_a   1.000
_cell.length_b   1.000
_cell.length_c   1.000
_cell.angle_alpha   90.00
_cell.angle_beta   90.00
_cell.angle_gamma   90.00
#
_symmetry.space_group_name_H-M   'P 1'
#
loop_
_entity.id
_entity.type
_entity.pdbx_description
1 polymer ?
#
loop_
_entity_poly.entity_id
_entity_poly.type
_entity_poly.pdbx_seq_one_letter_code
_entity_poly.pdbx_strand_id
1 'polypeptide(L)' 'MEIPKKRKDREKLLRSCQKPNGQWNVNSLKKLGIPERPRRGWDRAFIQYGEDWDQYV' A
#
# COMPACT_ATOMS: atom_id res chain seq x y z
N MET A 1 6.15 -8.39 8.42
CA MET A 1 6.78 -7.24 7.76
C MET A 1 6.32 -6.03 8.54
N GLU A 2 7.22 -5.22 9.09
CA GLU A 2 6.83 -4.00 9.80
C GLU A 2 6.55 -2.88 8.77
N ILE A 3 5.38 -2.25 8.83
CA ILE A 3 5.06 -1.14 7.92
C ILE A 3 5.81 0.12 8.39
N PRO A 4 6.58 0.80 7.53
CA PRO A 4 7.36 1.97 7.94
C PRO A 4 6.49 3.08 8.51
N LYS A 5 6.91 3.69 9.63
CA LYS A 5 6.17 4.83 10.23
C LYS A 5 6.24 6.12 9.40
N LYS A 6 7.28 6.28 8.57
CA LYS A 6 7.46 7.49 7.76
C LYS A 6 6.69 7.40 6.43
N ARG A 7 6.01 8.49 6.07
CA ARG A 7 5.26 8.60 4.81
C ARG A 7 6.11 8.32 3.57
N LYS A 8 7.33 8.87 3.52
CA LYS A 8 8.24 8.68 2.37
C LYS A 8 8.65 7.22 2.18
N ASP A 9 8.92 6.51 3.28
CA ASP A 9 9.27 5.09 3.25
C ASP A 9 8.07 4.22 2.88
N ARG A 10 6.86 4.56 3.34
CA ARG A 10 5.61 3.91 2.90
C ARG A 10 5.36 4.09 1.41
N GLU A 11 5.57 5.29 0.88
CA GLU A 11 5.46 5.53 -0.57
C GLU A 11 6.48 4.73 -1.36
N LYS A 12 7.74 4.68 -0.90
CA LYS A 12 8.78 3.87 -1.55
C LYS A 12 8.44 2.37 -1.53
N LEU A 13 7.95 1.87 -0.39
CA LEU A 13 7.50 0.49 -0.24
C LEU A 13 6.33 0.19 -1.17
N LEU A 14 5.33 1.09 -1.22
CA LEU A 14 4.19 0.94 -2.11
C LEU A 14 4.62 0.91 -3.58
N ARG A 15 5.45 1.87 -4.02
CA ARG A 15 6.00 1.90 -5.38
C ARG A 15 6.78 0.63 -5.71
N SER A 16 7.48 0.02 -4.74
CA SER A 16 8.18 -1.26 -4.95
C SER A 16 7.22 -2.44 -5.20
N CYS A 17 5.95 -2.31 -4.78
CA CYS A 17 4.90 -3.28 -5.07
C CYS A 17 4.27 -3.06 -6.46
N GLN A 18 4.59 -1.97 -7.15
CA GLN A 18 4.08 -1.68 -8.49
C GLN A 18 4.98 -2.32 -9.53
N LYS A 19 4.38 -3.01 -10.51
CA LYS A 19 5.08 -3.59 -11.65
C LYS A 19 5.40 -2.49 -12.67
N PRO A 20 6.37 -2.72 -13.59
CA PRO A 20 6.73 -1.76 -14.64
C PRO A 20 5.57 -1.37 -15.56
N ASN A 21 4.55 -2.23 -15.67
CA ASN A 21 3.35 -1.99 -16.47
C ASN A 21 2.26 -1.19 -15.71
N GLY A 22 2.59 -0.63 -14.53
CA GLY A 22 1.66 0.15 -13.70
C GLY A 22 0.68 -0.68 -12.86
N GLN A 23 0.64 -2.00 -13.04
CA GLN A 23 -0.21 -2.89 -12.24
C GLN A 23 0.39 -3.17 -10.87
N TRP A 24 -0.45 -3.39 -9.87
CA TRP A 24 0.01 -3.79 -8.55
C TRP A 24 0.37 -5.27 -8.47
N ASN A 25 1.43 -5.60 -7.74
CA ASN A 25 1.76 -6.97 -7.41
C ASN A 25 0.90 -7.43 -6.22
N VAL A 26 -0.15 -8.20 -6.52
CA VAL A 26 -1.10 -8.74 -5.53
C VAL A 26 -0.40 -9.49 -4.39
N ASN A 27 0.66 -10.26 -4.68
CA ASN A 27 1.39 -10.98 -3.64
C ASN A 27 2.15 -10.02 -2.70
N SER A 28 2.69 -8.92 -3.23
CA SER A 28 3.34 -7.90 -2.40
C SER A 28 2.32 -7.11 -1.58
N LEU A 29 1.18 -6.74 -2.18
CA LEU A 29 0.08 -6.07 -1.47
C LEU A 29 -0.48 -6.93 -0.33
N LYS A 30 -0.69 -8.22 -0.57
CA LYS A 30 -1.15 -9.17 0.44
C LYS A 30 -0.21 -9.26 1.65
N LYS A 31 1.10 -9.14 1.43
CA LYS A 31 2.10 -9.08 2.53
C LYS A 31 2.00 -7.80 3.36
N LEU A 32 1.41 -6.74 2.82
CA LEU A 32 1.15 -5.46 3.48
C LEU A 32 -0.26 -5.39 4.09
N GLY A 33 -1.03 -6.49 4.06
CA GLY A 33 -2.42 -6.51 4.54
C GLY A 33 -3.42 -5.85 3.58
N ILE A 34 -2.99 -5.50 2.36
CA ILE A 34 -3.85 -4.88 1.35
C ILE A 34 -4.54 -5.99 0.54
N PRO A 35 -5.89 -6.00 0.46
CA PRO A 35 -6.62 -7.01 -0.30
C PRO A 35 -6.37 -6.87 -1.81
N GLU A 36 -6.65 -7.92 -2.57
CA GLU A 36 -6.47 -7.93 -4.03
C GLU A 36 -7.30 -6.85 -4.74
N ARG A 37 -8.48 -6.54 -4.21
CA ARG A 37 -9.39 -5.50 -4.68
C ARG A 37 -9.58 -4.44 -3.59
N PRO A 38 -8.61 -3.55 -3.41
CA PRO A 38 -8.71 -2.50 -2.40
C PRO A 38 -9.64 -1.37 -2.86
N ARG A 39 -10.22 -0.64 -1.90
CA ARG A 39 -11.15 0.47 -2.16
C ARG A 39 -10.47 1.62 -2.90
N ARG A 40 -11.22 2.40 -3.66
CA ARG A 40 -10.67 3.55 -4.40
C ARG A 40 -10.02 4.54 -3.43
N GLY A 41 -8.75 4.89 -3.67
CA GLY A 41 -7.98 5.81 -2.80
C GLY A 41 -7.15 5.13 -1.70
N TRP A 42 -7.16 3.79 -1.64
CA TRP A 42 -6.36 3.00 -0.70
C TRP A 42 -4.86 3.30 -0.74
N ASP A 43 -4.30 3.57 -1.91
CA ASP A 43 -2.88 3.84 -2.10
C ASP A 43 -2.47 5.11 -1.36
N ARG A 44 -3.30 6.15 -1.45
CA ARG A 44 -3.10 7.43 -0.77
C ARG A 44 -3.31 7.29 0.74
N ALA A 45 -4.34 6.56 1.15
CA ALA A 45 -4.62 6.27 2.56
C ALA A 45 -3.51 5.43 3.20
N PHE A 46 -2.97 4.43 2.50
CA PHE A 46 -1.83 3.63 2.98
C PHE A 46 -0.58 4.48 3.19
N ILE A 47 -0.27 5.36 2.24
CA ILE A 47 0.86 6.29 2.36
C ILE A 47 0.68 7.21 3.59
N GLN A 48 -0.56 7.64 3.87
CA GLN A 48 -0.85 8.61 4.93
C GLN A 48 -1.02 7.99 6.31
N TYR A 49 -1.78 6.89 6.41
CA TYR A 49 -2.20 6.25 7.67
C TYR A 49 -1.50 4.91 7.95
N GLY A 50 -0.91 4.26 6.93
CA GLY A 50 -0.13 3.03 7.14
C GLY A 50 -1.04 1.83 7.25
N GLU A 51 -0.98 1.09 8.37
CA GLU A 51 -1.82 -0.10 8.60
C GLU A 51 -3.31 0.24 8.73
N ASP A 52 -3.66 1.41 9.29
CA ASP A 52 -5.05 1.85 9.49
C ASP A 52 -5.73 2.40 8.23
N TRP A 53 -5.11 2.27 7.07
CA TRP A 53 -5.59 2.87 5.82
C TRP A 53 -7.04 2.52 5.47
N ASP A 54 -7.50 1.31 5.81
CA ASP A 54 -8.86 0.83 5.52
C ASP A 54 -9.95 1.66 6.22
N GLN A 55 -9.63 2.30 7.36
CA GLN A 55 -10.56 3.17 8.07
C GLN A 55 -10.80 4.52 7.37
N TYR A 56 -9.91 4.90 6.44
CA TYR A 56 -9.89 6.22 5.82
C TYR A 56 -10.22 6.19 4.31
N VAL A 57 -10.85 5.11 3.83
CA VAL A 57 -11.15 4.84 2.40
C VAL A 57 -12.58 4.42 2.10
#